data_AF-A0A1V2INW7-F1
#
_entry.id   AF-A0A1V2INW7-F1
#
_cell.length_a   1.000
_cell.length_b   1.000
_cell.length_c   1.000
_cell.angle_alpha   90.00
_cell.angle_beta   90.00
_cell.angle_gamma   90.00
#
_symmetry.space_group_name_H-M   'P 1'
#
loop_
_entity.id
_entity.type
_entity.pdbx_description
1 polymer ?
#
loop_
_entity_poly.entity_id
_entity_poly.type
_entity_poly.pdbx_seq_one_letter_code
_entity_poly.pdbx_strand_id
1 'polypeptide(L)'
;MYLSNLGAALQTRFERVGEMTDLDDAITTSQEAVAVAVAPPRIRAGAARGWGRSAAAGGRWEQATAGFTAAIDLLSPLIPRSLARTDQEGLLAELGSLGADAAACALRAGQPARAVELFEQGRGVLLGQALDTRTDLTALAARHPELAGRFTDLCAQLDQPTPAAGPVAVDTAGAASAIPAANLTDGERERRRRAADALEATIGRIRGLPGFEDFLRPPRLADLLPAATAGPIILVIVSEFGSSALILTADGLLDPVDLPALTPAAVYEQTVAFLTALASPHTPDNRQQLTDTLGWLWDNLAGPVLDRLGITGRPPPAPRESSRRRGPAPPDRARPLCGGRRTRAGCGCGGVSPGCWRSCRSTPPATTTPGTTRPR
;
A
#
# COMPACT_ATOMS: atom_id res chain seq x y z
N MET A 1 14.34 18.78 4.96
CA MET A 1 13.48 19.45 3.95
C MET A 1 14.33 20.13 2.88
N TYR A 2 15.25 21.04 3.23
CA TYR A 2 16.14 21.67 2.23
C TYR A 2 16.96 20.67 1.40
N LEU A 3 17.63 19.71 2.04
CA LEU A 3 18.40 18.68 1.32
C LEU A 3 17.50 17.76 0.46
N SER A 4 16.33 17.35 0.97
CA SER A 4 15.36 16.55 0.21
C SER A 4 14.88 17.28 -1.06
N ASN A 5 14.63 18.59 -0.96
CA ASN A 5 14.21 19.41 -2.10
C ASN A 5 15.36 19.62 -3.10
N LEU A 6 16.59 19.80 -2.60
CA LEU A 6 17.77 19.92 -3.45
C LEU A 6 18.03 18.63 -4.24
N GLY A 7 17.99 17.47 -3.58
CA GLY A 7 18.13 16.17 -4.25
C GLY A 7 17.08 15.96 -5.35
N ALA A 8 15.81 16.34 -5.08
CA ALA A 8 14.75 16.27 -6.09
C ALA A 8 14.97 17.24 -7.27
N ALA A 9 15.47 18.45 -7.01
CA ALA A 9 15.78 19.42 -8.06
C ALA A 9 16.93 18.95 -8.95
N LEU A 10 17.97 18.36 -8.37
CA LEU A 10 19.10 17.77 -9.08
C LEU A 10 18.65 16.57 -9.95
N GLN A 11 17.80 15.70 -9.41
CA GLN A 11 17.18 14.61 -10.19
C GLN A 11 16.39 15.15 -11.40
N THR A 12 15.58 16.19 -11.19
CA THR A 12 14.82 16.82 -12.29
C THR A 12 15.74 17.45 -13.33
N ARG A 13 16.89 17.99 -12.90
CA ARG A 13 17.91 18.55 -13.81
C ARG A 13 18.56 17.45 -14.65
N PHE A 14 18.93 16.33 -14.02
CA PHE A 14 19.43 15.14 -14.72
C PHE A 14 18.44 14.65 -15.79
N GLU A 15 17.16 14.52 -15.46
CA GLU A 15 16.13 14.07 -16.41
C GLU A 15 15.99 14.98 -17.65
N ARG A 16 16.34 16.26 -17.51
CA ARG A 16 16.27 17.25 -18.61
C ARG A 16 17.56 17.40 -19.39
N VAL A 17 18.71 17.33 -18.72
CA VAL A 17 20.01 17.69 -19.30
C VAL A 17 20.89 16.45 -19.52
N GLY A 18 20.70 15.38 -18.74
CA GLY A 18 21.43 14.12 -18.85
C GLY A 18 22.81 14.12 -18.19
N GLU A 19 23.17 15.18 -17.44
CA GLU A 19 24.49 15.31 -16.79
C GLU A 19 24.62 14.38 -15.58
N MET A 20 25.52 13.39 -15.67
CA MET A 20 25.68 12.38 -14.62
C MET A 20 26.11 12.97 -13.26
N THR A 21 26.79 14.12 -13.27
CA THR A 21 27.16 14.85 -12.05
C THR A 21 25.94 15.27 -11.24
N ASP A 22 24.84 15.64 -11.89
CA ASP A 22 23.57 15.97 -11.22
C ASP A 22 23.02 14.77 -10.47
N LEU A 23 23.19 13.59 -11.05
CA LEU A 23 22.73 12.34 -10.47
C LEU A 23 23.56 11.94 -9.25
N ASP A 24 24.87 12.13 -9.32
CA ASP A 24 25.79 11.87 -8.21
C ASP A 24 25.56 12.84 -7.05
N ASP A 25 25.34 14.12 -7.36
CA ASP A 25 24.99 15.14 -6.38
C ASP A 25 23.61 14.87 -5.76
N ALA A 26 22.63 14.41 -6.55
CA ALA A 26 21.30 14.04 -6.07
C ALA A 26 21.36 12.86 -5.08
N ILE A 27 22.17 11.84 -5.39
CA ILE A 27 22.39 10.69 -4.50
C ILE A 27 23.03 11.14 -3.19
N THR A 28 24.14 11.89 -3.28
CA THR A 28 24.89 12.35 -2.11
C THR A 28 24.01 13.20 -1.20
N THR A 29 23.31 14.18 -1.77
CA THR A 29 22.39 15.07 -1.03
C THR A 29 21.25 14.28 -0.37
N SER A 30 20.70 13.28 -1.08
CA SER A 30 19.65 12.41 -0.55
C SER A 30 20.16 11.54 0.61
N GLN A 31 21.37 11.00 0.52
CA GLN A 31 22.01 10.23 1.60
C GLN A 31 22.26 11.10 2.84
N GLU A 32 22.76 12.33 2.66
CA GLU A 32 22.92 13.29 3.75
C GLU A 32 21.58 13.58 4.44
N ALA A 33 20.51 13.77 3.66
CA ALA A 33 19.17 13.98 4.19
C ALA A 33 18.65 12.79 5.00
N VAL A 34 18.94 11.55 4.57
CA VAL A 34 18.63 10.31 5.30
C VAL A 34 19.37 10.25 6.64
N ALA A 35 20.61 10.73 6.69
CA ALA A 35 21.44 10.74 7.89
C ALA A 35 21.02 11.78 8.94
N VAL A 36 20.15 12.74 8.60
CA VAL A 36 19.63 13.74 9.56
C VAL A 36 18.65 13.08 10.53
N ALA A 37 19.15 12.46 11.60
CA ALA A 37 18.36 11.71 12.58
C ALA A 37 17.24 12.53 13.26
N VAL A 38 17.42 13.85 13.37
CA VAL A 38 16.42 14.77 13.95
C VAL A 38 15.22 15.05 13.03
N ALA A 39 15.33 14.73 11.73
CA ALA A 39 14.25 14.92 10.78
C ALA A 39 13.16 13.84 10.97
N PRO A 40 11.87 14.16 10.72
CA PRO A 40 10.80 13.17 10.76
C PRO A 40 11.14 11.95 9.87
N PRO A 41 10.86 10.71 10.30
CA PRO A 41 11.22 9.54 9.51
C PRO A 41 10.56 9.51 8.13
N ARG A 42 9.36 10.09 7.96
CA ARG A 42 8.75 10.29 6.63
C ARG A 42 9.58 11.16 5.68
N ILE A 43 10.16 12.25 6.18
CA ILE A 43 11.01 13.14 5.38
C ILE A 43 12.31 12.43 5.00
N ARG A 44 12.86 11.64 5.92
CA ARG A 44 14.04 10.80 5.68
C ARG A 44 13.73 9.68 4.68
N ALA A 45 12.55 9.06 4.78
CA ALA A 45 12.11 8.04 3.84
C ALA A 45 11.88 8.60 2.43
N GLY A 46 11.31 9.81 2.32
CA GLY A 46 11.22 10.52 1.04
C GLY A 46 12.58 10.80 0.42
N ALA A 47 13.58 11.16 1.23
CA ALA A 47 14.97 11.29 0.77
C ALA A 47 15.58 9.94 0.38
N ALA A 48 15.37 8.88 1.15
CA ALA A 48 15.84 7.53 0.82
C ALA A 48 15.23 7.02 -0.49
N ARG A 49 13.95 7.29 -0.74
CA ARG A 49 13.29 7.05 -2.03
C ARG A 49 13.93 7.87 -3.16
N GLY A 50 14.24 9.14 -2.91
CA GLY A 50 14.97 9.99 -3.85
C GLY A 50 16.33 9.38 -4.22
N TRP A 51 17.11 8.97 -3.22
CA TRP A 51 18.37 8.24 -3.41
C TRP A 51 18.16 6.98 -4.28
N GLY A 52 17.18 6.14 -3.94
CA GLY A 52 16.86 4.94 -4.70
C GLY A 52 16.59 5.21 -6.18
N ARG A 53 15.73 6.20 -6.47
CA ARG A 53 15.38 6.60 -7.85
C ARG A 53 16.57 7.16 -8.62
N SER A 54 17.35 8.05 -8.01
CA SER A 54 18.55 8.61 -8.65
C SER A 54 19.60 7.53 -8.95
N ALA A 55 19.81 6.60 -8.02
CA ALA A 55 20.70 5.47 -8.27
C ALA A 55 20.19 4.57 -9.41
N ALA A 56 18.89 4.27 -9.44
CA ALA A 56 18.26 3.45 -10.48
C ALA A 56 18.35 4.11 -11.87
N ALA A 57 18.14 5.42 -11.95
CA ALA A 57 18.25 6.18 -13.21
C ALA A 57 19.68 6.13 -13.80
N GLY A 58 20.70 5.94 -12.96
CA GLY A 58 22.10 5.75 -13.36
C GLY A 58 22.49 4.30 -13.57
N GLY A 59 21.55 3.34 -13.51
CA GLY A 59 21.82 1.91 -13.60
C GLY A 59 22.57 1.33 -12.40
N ARG A 60 22.64 2.04 -11.28
CA ARG A 60 23.34 1.63 -10.05
C ARG A 60 22.42 0.80 -9.17
N TRP A 61 22.06 -0.39 -9.62
CA TRP A 61 20.99 -1.21 -9.04
C TRP A 61 21.20 -1.56 -7.56
N GLU A 62 22.42 -1.91 -7.14
CA GLU A 62 22.70 -2.20 -5.73
C GLU A 62 22.50 -0.98 -4.82
N GLN A 63 22.95 0.20 -5.27
CA GLN A 63 22.72 1.44 -4.53
C GLN A 63 21.23 1.82 -4.52
N ALA A 64 20.53 1.57 -5.62
CA ALA A 64 19.09 1.80 -5.70
C ALA A 64 18.33 0.92 -4.70
N THR A 65 18.65 -0.37 -4.66
CA THR A 65 18.11 -1.32 -3.68
C THR A 65 18.40 -0.85 -2.25
N ALA A 66 19.61 -0.36 -1.96
CA ALA A 66 19.93 0.18 -0.63
C ALA A 66 19.07 1.40 -0.27
N GLY A 67 18.85 2.33 -1.22
CA GLY A 67 18.00 3.51 -1.01
C GLY A 67 16.54 3.16 -0.73
N PHE A 68 15.95 2.28 -1.54
CA PHE A 68 14.57 1.84 -1.30
C PHE A 68 14.45 1.00 -0.01
N THR A 69 15.43 0.16 0.31
CA THR A 69 15.47 -0.58 1.58
C THR A 69 15.48 0.38 2.76
N ALA A 70 16.32 1.43 2.72
CA ALA A 70 16.36 2.45 3.77
C ALA A 70 15.01 3.17 3.93
N ALA A 71 14.29 3.44 2.83
CA ALA A 71 12.95 4.01 2.89
C ALA A 71 11.94 3.08 3.59
N ILE A 72 11.95 1.78 3.24
CA ILE A 72 11.10 0.76 3.86
C ILE A 72 11.41 0.64 5.36
N ASP A 73 12.68 0.59 5.74
CA ASP A 73 13.11 0.45 7.14
C ASP A 73 12.75 1.67 7.99
N LEU A 74 12.72 2.88 7.40
CA LEU A 74 12.30 4.10 8.07
C LEU A 74 10.78 4.19 8.29
N LEU A 75 10.00 3.61 7.38
CA LEU A 75 8.53 3.69 7.42
C LEU A 75 7.87 2.50 8.13
N SER A 76 8.44 1.29 8.04
CA SER A 76 7.87 0.07 8.64
C SER A 76 7.56 0.19 10.15
N PRO A 77 8.38 0.88 10.98
CA PRO A 77 8.06 1.11 12.38
C PRO A 77 6.90 2.08 12.60
N LEU A 78 6.68 3.04 11.69
CA LEU A 78 5.69 4.13 11.82
C LEU A 78 4.24 3.70 11.55
N ILE A 79 4.00 2.42 11.30
CA ILE A 79 2.67 1.89 10.99
C ILE A 79 2.11 1.09 12.17
N PRO A 80 1.96 1.67 13.37
CA PRO A 80 0.95 1.22 14.32
C PRO A 80 -0.46 1.66 13.90
N ARG A 81 -1.46 0.96 14.46
CA ARG A 81 -2.91 1.13 14.27
C ARG A 81 -3.49 2.48 14.75
N SER A 82 -2.70 3.55 14.78
CA SER A 82 -3.07 4.84 15.40
C SER A 82 -3.08 6.03 14.45
N LEU A 83 -2.86 5.82 13.15
CA LEU A 83 -3.05 6.88 12.15
C LEU A 83 -4.54 7.06 11.88
N ALA A 84 -4.98 8.30 11.74
CA ALA A 84 -6.29 8.58 11.16
C ALA A 84 -6.37 7.86 9.81
N ARG A 85 -7.47 7.13 9.57
CA ARG A 85 -7.66 6.20 8.44
C ARG A 85 -7.21 6.74 7.08
N THR A 86 -7.33 8.05 6.85
CA THR A 86 -6.94 8.73 5.61
C THR A 86 -5.42 8.89 5.43
N ASP A 87 -4.66 9.17 6.50
CA ASP A 87 -3.18 9.27 6.43
C ASP A 87 -2.53 7.89 6.29
N GLN A 88 -3.24 6.86 6.73
CA GLN A 88 -2.83 5.46 6.64
C GLN A 88 -2.92 4.93 5.21
N GLU A 89 -4.01 5.20 4.49
CA GLU A 89 -4.21 4.77 3.10
C GLU A 89 -3.11 5.31 2.15
N GLY A 90 -2.72 6.59 2.32
CA GLY A 90 -1.66 7.21 1.53
C GLY A 90 -0.27 6.60 1.77
N LEU A 91 0.10 6.37 3.05
CA LEU A 91 1.36 5.72 3.40
C LEU A 91 1.43 4.27 2.93
N LEU A 92 0.31 3.58 3.00
CA LEU A 92 0.19 2.19 2.57
C LEU A 92 0.43 2.09 1.06
N ALA A 93 -0.20 2.95 0.26
CA ALA A 93 0.07 3.03 -1.17
C ALA A 93 1.55 3.35 -1.46
N GLU A 94 2.16 4.26 -0.70
CA GLU A 94 3.58 4.60 -0.84
C GLU A 94 4.49 3.41 -0.54
N LEU A 95 4.22 2.63 0.50
CA LEU A 95 5.00 1.43 0.84
C LEU A 95 4.83 0.27 -0.13
N GLY A 96 3.64 0.09 -0.70
CA GLY A 96 3.43 -0.86 -1.78
C GLY A 96 4.31 -0.55 -2.98
N SER A 97 4.39 0.74 -3.35
CA SER A 97 5.28 1.18 -4.43
C SER A 97 6.76 1.00 -4.07
N LEU A 98 7.17 1.31 -2.84
CA LEU A 98 8.56 1.14 -2.38
C LEU A 98 8.99 -0.34 -2.38
N GLY A 99 8.13 -1.26 -1.95
CA GLY A 99 8.42 -2.69 -1.96
C GLY A 99 8.61 -3.22 -3.39
N ALA A 100 7.76 -2.80 -4.32
CA ALA A 100 7.88 -3.15 -5.73
C ALA A 100 9.16 -2.58 -6.37
N ASP A 101 9.47 -1.30 -6.10
CA ASP A 101 10.68 -0.64 -6.61
C ASP A 101 11.96 -1.28 -6.06
N ALA A 102 12.00 -1.55 -4.75
CA ALA A 102 13.12 -2.23 -4.09
C ALA A 102 13.37 -3.61 -4.70
N ALA A 103 12.29 -4.38 -4.92
CA ALA A 103 12.36 -5.71 -5.50
C ALA A 103 12.80 -5.67 -6.97
N ALA A 104 12.26 -4.76 -7.77
CA ALA A 104 12.67 -4.58 -9.16
C ALA A 104 14.16 -4.21 -9.28
N CYS A 105 14.65 -3.28 -8.45
CA CYS A 105 16.08 -2.96 -8.40
C CYS A 105 16.93 -4.15 -7.96
N ALA A 106 16.48 -4.92 -6.95
CA ALA A 106 17.20 -6.11 -6.50
C ALA A 106 17.29 -7.18 -7.60
N LEU A 107 16.26 -7.33 -8.44
CA LEU A 107 16.30 -8.22 -9.60
C LEU A 107 17.31 -7.76 -10.65
N ARG A 108 17.34 -6.46 -10.95
CA ARG A 108 18.34 -5.87 -11.85
C ARG A 108 19.77 -6.02 -11.32
N ALA A 109 19.94 -6.08 -10.01
CA ALA A 109 21.21 -6.35 -9.34
C ALA A 109 21.57 -7.86 -9.30
N GLY A 110 20.73 -8.76 -9.84
CA GLY A 110 20.98 -10.20 -9.81
C GLY A 110 20.71 -10.85 -8.44
N GLN A 111 19.87 -10.24 -7.61
CA GLN A 111 19.58 -10.68 -6.23
C GLN A 111 18.10 -11.11 -6.05
N PRO A 112 17.65 -12.20 -6.69
CA PRO A 112 16.23 -12.59 -6.71
C PRO A 112 15.68 -12.99 -5.33
N ALA A 113 16.49 -13.63 -4.49
CA ALA A 113 16.09 -13.94 -3.12
C ALA A 113 15.81 -12.66 -2.32
N ARG A 114 16.69 -11.66 -2.46
CA ARG A 114 16.53 -10.36 -1.80
C ARG A 114 15.30 -9.61 -2.31
N ALA A 115 14.98 -9.75 -3.60
CA ALA A 115 13.77 -9.18 -4.17
C ALA A 115 12.50 -9.73 -3.52
N VAL A 116 12.40 -11.03 -3.29
CA VAL A 116 11.27 -11.64 -2.57
C VAL A 116 11.15 -11.05 -1.16
N GLU A 117 12.25 -11.02 -0.41
CA GLU A 117 12.26 -10.53 0.98
C GLU A 117 11.81 -9.07 1.07
N LEU A 118 12.33 -8.21 0.19
CA LEU A 118 11.98 -6.78 0.15
C LEU A 118 10.53 -6.56 -0.32
N PHE A 119 10.08 -7.34 -1.29
CA PHE A 119 8.70 -7.27 -1.77
C PHE A 119 7.71 -7.67 -0.67
N GLU A 120 8.00 -8.75 0.05
CA GLU A 120 7.21 -9.19 1.20
C GLU A 120 7.34 -8.27 2.41
N GLN A 121 8.47 -7.58 2.59
CA GLN A 121 8.58 -6.54 3.63
C GLN A 121 7.65 -5.36 3.34
N GLY A 122 7.61 -4.90 2.08
CA GLY A 122 6.69 -3.85 1.63
C GLY A 122 5.22 -4.27 1.70
N ARG A 123 4.91 -5.52 1.31
CA ARG A 123 3.54 -6.07 1.29
C ARG A 123 3.03 -6.56 2.64
N GLY A 124 3.87 -7.14 3.49
CA GLY A 124 3.50 -7.62 4.83
C GLY A 124 3.04 -6.48 5.75
N VAL A 125 3.49 -5.27 5.48
CA VAL A 125 2.99 -4.03 6.08
C VAL A 125 1.58 -3.68 5.59
N LEU A 126 1.31 -3.84 4.29
CA LEU A 126 -0.02 -3.61 3.68
C LEU A 126 -1.06 -4.65 4.10
N LEU A 127 -0.70 -5.93 3.97
CA LEU A 127 -1.58 -7.06 4.26
C LEU A 127 -1.83 -7.21 5.76
N GLY A 128 -0.81 -6.98 6.61
CA GLY A 128 -0.94 -7.06 8.07
C GLY A 128 -1.86 -5.99 8.67
N GLN A 129 -2.14 -4.91 7.93
CA GLN A 129 -3.14 -3.89 8.30
C GLN A 129 -4.52 -4.19 7.70
N ALA A 130 -4.59 -4.67 6.45
CA ALA A 130 -5.85 -5.05 5.81
C ALA A 130 -6.53 -6.27 6.47
N LEU A 131 -5.73 -7.17 7.05
CA LEU A 131 -6.20 -8.39 7.71
C LEU A 131 -6.16 -8.31 9.24
N ASP A 132 -5.76 -7.18 9.83
CA ASP A 132 -5.55 -7.01 11.28
C ASP A 132 -4.57 -8.04 11.90
N THR A 133 -3.66 -8.58 11.07
CA THR A 133 -2.78 -9.73 11.33
C THR A 133 -1.30 -9.37 11.37
N ARG A 134 -0.91 -8.21 11.93
CA ARG A 134 0.45 -8.14 12.52
C ARG A 134 0.46 -9.04 13.77
N THR A 135 0.56 -10.35 13.54
CA THR A 135 0.63 -11.39 14.57
C THR A 135 1.67 -11.01 15.61
N ASP A 136 2.79 -10.41 15.18
CA ASP A 136 3.86 -9.99 16.07
C ASP A 136 3.47 -8.83 17.00
N LEU A 137 2.81 -7.77 16.51
CA LEU A 137 2.42 -6.66 17.39
C LEU A 137 1.25 -7.05 18.30
N THR A 138 0.30 -7.85 17.80
CA THR A 138 -0.79 -8.39 18.60
C THR A 138 -0.27 -9.37 19.66
N ALA A 139 0.67 -10.24 19.31
CA ALA A 139 1.34 -11.14 20.24
C ALA A 139 2.23 -10.37 21.24
N LEU A 140 2.90 -9.30 20.80
CA LEU A 140 3.68 -8.43 21.66
C LEU A 140 2.77 -7.70 22.66
N ALA A 141 1.64 -7.17 22.22
CA ALA A 141 0.68 -6.53 23.11
C ALA A 141 0.09 -7.53 24.13
N ALA A 142 -0.11 -8.79 23.74
CA ALA A 142 -0.61 -9.84 24.62
C ALA A 142 0.44 -10.32 25.64
N ARG A 143 1.70 -10.50 25.23
CA ARG A 143 2.78 -11.06 26.07
C ARG A 143 3.61 -10.00 26.81
N HIS A 144 3.76 -8.82 26.23
CA HIS A 144 4.62 -7.72 26.68
C HIS A 144 3.95 -6.34 26.45
N PRO A 145 2.80 -6.06 27.10
CA PRO A 145 1.99 -4.86 26.85
C PRO A 145 2.75 -3.55 27.05
N GLU A 146 3.66 -3.48 28.04
CA GLU A 146 4.46 -2.28 28.30
C GLU A 146 5.41 -1.95 27.15
N LEU A 147 6.03 -2.95 26.52
CA LEU A 147 6.92 -2.75 25.37
C LEU A 147 6.12 -2.37 24.13
N ALA A 148 4.94 -2.97 23.93
CA ALA A 148 4.04 -2.62 22.83
C ALA A 148 3.52 -1.17 22.96
N GLY A 149 3.13 -0.75 24.17
CA GLY A 149 2.72 0.63 24.46
C GLY A 149 3.85 1.62 24.23
N ARG A 150 5.03 1.36 24.80
CA ARG A 150 6.21 2.20 24.62
C ARG A 150 6.62 2.33 23.14
N PHE A 151 6.60 1.22 22.39
CA PHE A 151 6.87 1.22 20.96
C PHE A 151 5.88 2.13 20.21
N THR A 152 4.58 1.97 20.47
CA THR A 152 3.52 2.75 19.82
C THR A 152 3.64 4.24 20.14
N ASP A 153 3.89 4.59 21.39
CA ASP A 153 4.05 5.98 21.83
C ASP A 153 5.26 6.67 21.17
N LEU A 154 6.38 5.96 21.06
CA LEU A 154 7.58 6.48 20.40
C LEU A 154 7.37 6.67 18.90
N CYS A 155 6.68 5.74 18.24
CA CYS A 155 6.30 5.90 16.83
C CYS A 155 5.39 7.13 16.64
N ALA A 156 4.39 7.32 17.49
CA ALA A 156 3.51 8.48 17.44
C ALA A 156 4.27 9.80 17.67
N GLN A 157 5.22 9.83 18.61
CA GLN A 157 6.05 11.02 18.86
C GLN A 157 6.95 11.38 17.67
N LEU A 158 7.50 10.39 16.98
CA LEU A 158 8.38 10.60 15.82
C LEU A 158 7.60 10.99 14.56
N ASP A 159 6.37 10.51 14.43
CA ASP A 159 5.50 10.82 13.28
C ASP A 159 4.83 12.20 13.39
N GLN A 160 4.86 12.83 14.56
CA GLN A 160 4.33 14.19 14.72
C GLN A 160 5.00 15.16 13.74
N PRO A 161 4.22 15.90 12.93
CA PRO A 161 4.76 16.88 12.03
C PRO A 161 5.62 17.87 12.80
N THR A 162 6.75 18.26 12.23
CA THR A 162 7.52 19.37 12.78
C THR A 162 6.64 20.60 12.66
N PRO A 163 6.30 21.32 13.76
CA PRO A 163 5.60 22.58 13.64
C PRO A 163 6.51 23.54 12.85
N ALA A 164 6.20 23.73 11.58
CA ALA A 164 6.85 24.68 10.71
C ALA A 164 5.76 25.44 9.96
N ALA A 165 5.62 26.71 10.34
CA ALA A 165 4.82 27.77 9.71
C ALA A 165 3.31 27.50 9.57
N GLY A 166 2.50 28.48 9.97
CA GLY A 166 1.08 28.50 9.62
C GLY A 166 0.86 28.47 8.10
N PRO A 167 -0.42 28.39 7.66
CA PRO A 167 -0.75 28.33 6.24
C PRO A 167 -0.06 29.47 5.48
N VAL A 168 0.56 29.12 4.35
CA VAL A 168 1.17 30.07 3.42
C VAL A 168 0.07 30.99 2.91
N ALA A 169 -0.07 32.18 3.50
CA ALA A 169 -0.76 33.28 2.86
C ALA A 169 0.14 33.75 1.71
N VAL A 170 -0.25 33.42 0.48
CA VAL A 170 0.34 34.02 -0.71
C VAL A 170 -0.15 35.46 -0.72
N ASP A 171 0.68 36.39 -0.26
CA ASP A 171 0.37 37.81 -0.40
C ASP A 171 0.55 38.20 -1.87
N THR A 172 -0.45 38.85 -2.45
CA THR A 172 -0.55 39.21 -3.88
C THR A 172 0.38 40.36 -4.30
N ALA A 173 1.45 40.61 -3.55
CA ALA A 173 2.45 41.61 -3.87
C ALA A 173 3.84 40.95 -3.89
N GLY A 174 4.36 40.69 -5.10
CA GLY A 174 5.59 39.96 -5.38
C GLY A 174 6.88 40.62 -4.84
N ALA A 175 7.05 40.65 -3.52
CA ALA A 175 8.31 40.86 -2.85
C ALA A 175 8.67 39.58 -2.09
N ALA A 176 9.81 38.98 -2.45
CA ALA A 176 10.36 37.82 -1.75
C ALA A 176 10.70 38.21 -0.30
N SER A 177 9.77 37.97 0.61
CA SER A 177 10.06 38.00 2.04
C SER A 177 10.88 36.75 2.37
N ALA A 178 12.06 36.95 2.94
CA ALA A 178 12.94 35.89 3.39
C ALA A 178 12.15 34.94 4.30
N ILE A 179 11.97 33.71 3.84
CA ILE A 179 11.31 32.63 4.58
C ILE A 179 12.00 32.55 5.94
N PRO A 180 11.32 32.79 7.07
CA PRO A 180 11.90 32.48 8.37
C PRO A 180 12.04 30.95 8.39
N ALA A 181 13.29 30.48 8.30
CA ALA A 181 13.59 29.07 8.53
C ALA A 181 12.99 28.71 9.89
N ALA A 182 11.95 27.87 9.89
CA ALA A 182 11.43 27.25 11.10
C ALA A 182 12.51 26.29 11.63
N ASN A 183 13.53 26.86 12.27
CA ASN A 183 14.56 26.12 12.95
C ASN A 183 13.91 25.52 14.20
N LEU A 184 13.78 24.19 14.23
CA LEU A 184 13.54 23.43 15.46
C LEU A 184 14.43 24.01 16.55
N THR A 185 13.88 24.31 17.74
CA THR A 185 14.73 24.71 18.86
C THR A 185 15.67 23.56 19.21
N ASP A 186 16.81 23.87 19.82
CA ASP A 186 17.75 22.84 20.28
C ASP A 186 17.06 21.81 21.20
N GLY A 187 16.06 22.26 21.97
CA GLY A 187 15.23 21.40 22.80
C GLY A 187 14.35 20.42 22.01
N GLU A 188 13.72 20.84 20.91
CA GLU A 188 12.96 19.90 20.05
C GLU A 188 13.88 18.93 19.30
N ARG A 189 15.05 19.39 18.84
CA ARG A 189 16.04 18.53 18.16
C ARG A 189 16.50 17.43 19.08
N GLU A 190 16.88 17.79 20.30
CA GLU A 190 17.32 16.84 21.32
C GLU A 190 16.19 15.89 21.74
N ARG A 191 14.94 16.38 21.90
CA ARG A 191 13.78 15.53 22.18
C ARG A 191 13.55 14.49 21.08
N ARG A 192 13.60 14.89 19.81
CA ARG A 192 13.43 13.98 18.66
C ARG A 192 14.55 12.96 18.58
N ARG A 193 15.80 13.39 18.79
CA ARG A 193 16.95 12.48 18.83
C ARG A 193 16.78 11.42 19.92
N ARG A 194 16.43 11.83 21.15
CA ARG A 194 16.15 10.91 22.26
C ARG A 194 15.01 9.94 21.95
N ALA A 195 13.94 10.40 21.29
CA ALA A 195 12.84 9.53 20.89
C ALA A 195 13.28 8.50 19.84
N ALA A 196 14.11 8.88 18.87
CA ALA A 196 14.67 7.96 17.87
C ALA A 196 15.58 6.91 18.52
N ASP A 197 16.53 7.34 19.36
CA ASP A 197 17.43 6.44 20.10
C ASP A 197 16.64 5.49 21.01
N ALA A 198 15.60 6.00 21.67
CA ALA A 198 14.72 5.20 22.52
C ALA A 198 13.88 4.20 21.72
N LEU A 199 13.45 4.55 20.49
CA LEU A 199 12.73 3.62 19.61
C LEU A 199 13.63 2.48 19.18
N GLU A 200 14.84 2.78 18.72
CA GLU A 200 15.83 1.77 18.32
C GLU A 200 16.18 0.83 19.47
N ALA A 201 16.44 1.39 20.66
CA ALA A 201 16.66 0.60 21.87
C ALA A 201 15.44 -0.28 22.25
N THR A 202 14.22 0.23 22.04
CA THR A 202 12.99 -0.53 22.29
C THR A 202 12.84 -1.70 21.30
N ILE A 203 13.11 -1.47 20.02
CA ILE A 203 13.13 -2.52 18.98
C ILE A 203 14.19 -3.59 19.32
N GLY A 204 15.39 -3.18 19.72
CA GLY A 204 16.45 -4.09 20.15
C GLY A 204 16.04 -4.97 21.34
N ARG A 205 15.37 -4.37 22.34
CA ARG A 205 14.82 -5.11 23.48
C ARG A 205 13.74 -6.11 23.06
N ILE A 206 12.84 -5.72 22.15
CA ILE A 206 11.79 -6.61 21.63
C ILE A 206 12.44 -7.80 20.90
N ARG A 207 13.45 -7.55 20.07
CA ARG A 207 14.19 -8.62 19.34
C ARG A 207 15.01 -9.55 20.24
N GLY A 208 15.27 -9.15 21.49
CA GLY A 208 15.89 -10.02 22.49
C GLY A 208 14.91 -10.97 23.19
N LEU A 209 13.61 -10.88 22.91
CA LEU A 209 12.59 -11.72 23.51
C LEU A 209 12.37 -13.01 22.69
N PRO A 210 12.14 -14.17 23.34
CA PRO A 210 11.83 -15.41 22.65
C PRO A 210 10.56 -15.33 21.78
N GLY A 211 10.72 -15.57 20.49
CA GLY A 211 9.65 -15.51 19.48
C GLY A 211 9.40 -14.10 18.89
N PHE A 212 10.32 -13.16 19.10
CA PHE A 212 10.29 -11.81 18.52
C PHE A 212 11.61 -11.41 17.84
N GLU A 213 12.50 -12.38 17.59
CA GLU A 213 13.86 -12.18 17.06
C GLU A 213 13.87 -11.44 15.71
N ASP A 214 12.83 -11.69 14.91
CA ASP A 214 12.62 -11.07 13.59
C ASP A 214 11.58 -9.94 13.62
N PHE A 215 11.27 -9.38 14.79
CA PHE A 215 10.34 -8.24 14.92
C PHE A 215 10.72 -7.09 13.98
N LEU A 216 9.80 -6.69 13.09
CA LEU A 216 9.99 -5.68 12.03
C LEU A 216 11.10 -5.99 11.02
N ARG A 217 11.57 -7.24 10.90
CA ARG A 217 12.49 -7.66 9.84
C ARG A 217 11.72 -8.25 8.65
N PRO A 218 12.27 -8.17 7.43
CA PRO A 218 11.74 -8.94 6.30
C PRO A 218 11.70 -10.44 6.65
N PRO A 219 10.62 -11.16 6.34
CA PRO A 219 10.65 -12.61 6.37
C PRO A 219 11.70 -13.11 5.38
N ARG A 220 12.47 -14.12 5.76
CA ARG A 220 13.50 -14.67 4.87
C ARG A 220 12.82 -15.54 3.82
N LEU A 221 13.43 -15.65 2.64
CA LEU A 221 12.92 -16.55 1.60
C LEU A 221 12.71 -17.98 2.14
N ALA A 222 13.64 -18.46 2.96
CA ALA A 222 13.58 -19.78 3.58
C ALA A 222 12.31 -20.00 4.43
N ASP A 223 11.79 -18.95 5.07
CA ASP A 223 10.58 -19.00 5.89
C ASP A 223 9.30 -18.99 5.02
N LEU A 224 9.41 -18.50 3.77
CA LEU A 224 8.30 -18.39 2.81
C LEU A 224 8.14 -19.64 1.95
N LEU A 225 9.23 -20.34 1.62
CA LEU A 225 9.20 -21.56 0.80
C LEU A 225 8.24 -22.65 1.30
N PRO A 226 8.10 -22.90 2.62
CA PRO A 226 7.13 -23.86 3.14
C PRO A 226 5.68 -23.55 2.76
N ALA A 227 5.32 -22.29 2.49
CA ALA A 227 3.98 -21.93 2.03
C ALA A 227 3.68 -22.44 0.60
N ALA A 228 4.71 -22.68 -0.20
CA ALA A 228 4.59 -23.14 -1.58
C ALA A 228 4.43 -24.68 -1.70
N THR A 229 4.29 -25.41 -0.59
CA THR A 229 4.08 -26.88 -0.63
C THR A 229 2.74 -27.29 -1.22
N ALA A 230 1.72 -26.43 -1.11
CA ALA A 230 0.40 -26.68 -1.70
C ALA A 230 0.33 -26.33 -3.20
N GLY A 231 1.34 -25.64 -3.72
CA GLY A 231 1.44 -25.21 -5.11
C GLY A 231 2.33 -23.98 -5.26
N PRO A 232 2.77 -23.66 -6.50
CA PRO A 232 3.61 -22.50 -6.75
C PRO A 232 2.95 -21.18 -6.33
N ILE A 233 3.72 -20.31 -5.69
CA ILE A 233 3.29 -18.94 -5.35
C ILE A 233 3.94 -17.97 -6.33
N ILE A 234 3.11 -17.13 -6.96
CA ILE A 234 3.54 -16.16 -7.96
C ILE A 234 3.48 -14.75 -7.36
N LEU A 235 4.63 -14.11 -7.23
CA LEU A 235 4.74 -12.71 -6.82
C LEU A 235 4.95 -11.86 -8.06
N VAL A 236 3.94 -11.04 -8.39
CA VAL A 236 3.98 -10.14 -9.54
C VAL A 236 4.47 -8.78 -9.09
N ILE A 237 5.64 -8.38 -9.59
CA ILE A 237 6.27 -7.09 -9.33
C ILE A 237 6.01 -6.20 -10.53
N VAL A 238 5.44 -5.02 -10.27
CA VAL A 238 5.21 -3.98 -11.28
C VAL A 238 5.86 -2.70 -10.78
N SER A 239 6.88 -2.22 -11.50
CA SER A 239 7.67 -1.04 -11.12
C SER A 239 8.11 -0.26 -12.36
N GLU A 240 8.42 1.03 -12.18
CA GLU A 240 9.06 1.86 -13.20
C GLU A 240 10.45 1.33 -13.61
N PHE A 241 11.09 0.51 -12.76
CA PHE A 241 12.42 -0.07 -13.02
C PHE A 241 12.40 -1.42 -13.75
N GLY A 242 11.20 -1.95 -14.01
CA GLY A 242 10.96 -3.23 -14.65
C GLY A 242 9.93 -4.05 -13.89
N SER A 243 9.25 -4.92 -14.64
CA SER A 243 8.20 -5.78 -14.11
C SER A 243 8.57 -7.23 -14.35
N SER A 244 8.35 -8.04 -13.32
CA SER A 244 8.74 -9.46 -13.33
C SER A 244 7.80 -10.28 -12.46
N ALA A 245 7.69 -11.58 -12.75
CA ALA A 245 7.09 -12.56 -11.84
C ALA A 245 8.18 -13.39 -11.17
N LEU A 246 8.11 -13.49 -9.84
CA LEU A 246 8.90 -14.42 -9.04
C LEU A 246 8.07 -15.64 -8.70
N ILE A 247 8.65 -16.82 -8.89
CA ILE A 247 7.95 -18.09 -8.78
C ILE A 247 8.58 -18.90 -7.65
N LEU A 248 7.87 -18.97 -6.52
CA LEU A 248 8.27 -19.77 -5.37
C LEU A 248 7.63 -21.15 -5.48
N THR A 249 8.44 -22.18 -5.30
CA THR A 249 8.03 -23.59 -5.31
C THR A 249 8.55 -24.29 -4.05
N ALA A 250 8.07 -25.50 -3.77
CA ALA A 250 8.59 -26.30 -2.65
C ALA A 250 10.11 -26.57 -2.76
N ASP A 251 10.64 -26.61 -3.99
CA ASP A 251 12.05 -26.89 -4.27
C ASP A 251 12.93 -25.63 -4.26
N GLY A 252 12.33 -24.45 -4.14
CA GLY A 252 13.04 -23.17 -4.11
C GLY A 252 12.44 -22.11 -5.03
N LEU A 253 13.25 -21.07 -5.29
CA LEU A 253 12.92 -19.96 -6.16
C LEU A 253 13.41 -20.24 -7.59
N LEU A 254 12.51 -20.19 -8.57
CA LEU A 254 12.88 -20.30 -9.98
C LEU A 254 13.41 -18.98 -10.53
N ASP A 255 14.03 -19.04 -11.71
CA ASP A 255 14.45 -17.83 -12.43
C ASP A 255 13.25 -16.89 -12.66
N PRO A 256 13.42 -15.58 -12.44
CA PRO A 256 12.37 -14.60 -12.66
C PRO A 256 11.88 -14.62 -14.12
N VAL A 257 10.59 -14.39 -14.31
CA VAL A 257 9.99 -14.18 -15.63
C VAL A 257 9.87 -12.69 -15.87
N ASP A 258 10.47 -12.17 -16.95
CA ASP A 258 10.32 -10.77 -17.33
C ASP A 258 8.95 -10.50 -17.95
N LEU A 259 8.31 -9.41 -17.50
CA LEU A 259 6.96 -9.01 -17.91
C LEU A 259 6.96 -7.58 -18.47
N PRO A 260 7.66 -7.31 -19.59
CA PRO A 260 7.94 -5.95 -20.05
C PRO A 260 6.69 -5.13 -20.41
N ALA A 261 5.59 -5.79 -20.76
CA ALA A 261 4.33 -5.13 -21.08
C ALA A 261 3.55 -4.66 -19.84
N LEU A 262 3.84 -5.20 -18.64
CA LEU A 262 3.20 -4.79 -17.39
C LEU A 262 3.85 -3.53 -16.83
N THR A 263 3.79 -2.42 -17.55
CA THR A 263 4.24 -1.13 -17.00
C THR A 263 3.21 -0.58 -16.01
N PRO A 264 3.62 0.28 -15.04
CA PRO A 264 2.65 0.94 -14.15
C PRO A 264 1.54 1.67 -14.90
N ALA A 265 1.87 2.33 -16.02
CA ALA A 265 0.91 3.00 -16.88
C ALA A 265 -0.08 2.02 -17.53
N ALA A 266 0.40 0.93 -18.12
CA ALA A 266 -0.46 -0.08 -18.74
C ALA A 266 -1.39 -0.76 -17.72
N VAL A 267 -0.86 -1.12 -16.55
CA VAL A 267 -1.67 -1.70 -15.46
C VAL A 267 -2.73 -0.72 -14.97
N TYR A 268 -2.39 0.57 -14.85
CA TYR A 268 -3.35 1.61 -14.48
C TYR A 268 -4.47 1.75 -15.51
N GLU A 269 -4.15 1.85 -16.80
CA GLU A 269 -5.12 1.95 -17.89
C GLU A 269 -6.08 0.74 -17.89
N GLN A 270 -5.54 -0.47 -17.79
CA GLN A 270 -6.33 -1.70 -17.72
C GLN A 270 -7.22 -1.73 -16.47
N THR A 271 -6.71 -1.28 -15.32
CA THR A 271 -7.48 -1.20 -14.08
C THR A 271 -8.66 -0.23 -14.20
N VAL A 272 -8.44 0.96 -14.75
CA VAL A 272 -9.50 1.96 -14.97
C VAL A 272 -10.57 1.41 -15.92
N ALA A 273 -10.16 0.82 -17.04
CA ALA A 273 -11.08 0.25 -18.01
C ALA A 273 -11.91 -0.91 -17.42
N PHE A 274 -11.26 -1.80 -16.67
CA PHE A 274 -11.89 -2.93 -16.00
C PHE A 274 -12.91 -2.49 -14.93
N LEU A 275 -12.54 -1.56 -14.05
CA LEU A 275 -13.43 -1.04 -13.01
C LEU A 275 -14.63 -0.30 -13.60
N THR A 276 -14.41 0.47 -14.69
CA THR A 276 -15.48 1.15 -15.42
C THR A 276 -16.47 0.14 -16.01
N ALA A 277 -15.97 -0.94 -16.62
CA ALA A 277 -16.80 -2.00 -17.18
C ALA A 277 -17.56 -2.79 -16.09
N LEU A 278 -16.92 -3.06 -14.96
CA LEU A 278 -17.53 -3.74 -13.80
C LEU A 278 -18.68 -2.95 -13.17
N ALA A 279 -18.64 -1.62 -13.20
CA ALA A 279 -19.71 -0.79 -12.65
C ALA A 279 -21.02 -0.92 -13.43
N SER A 280 -21.00 -1.42 -14.67
CA SER A 280 -22.20 -1.62 -15.50
C SER A 280 -22.04 -2.81 -16.48
N PRO A 281 -21.96 -4.05 -15.98
CA PRO A 281 -21.49 -5.21 -16.75
C PRO A 281 -22.48 -5.73 -17.80
N HIS A 282 -23.67 -5.11 -17.91
CA HIS A 282 -24.76 -5.59 -18.76
C HIS A 282 -24.71 -5.11 -20.21
N THR A 283 -23.87 -4.12 -20.52
CA THR A 283 -23.69 -3.68 -21.91
C THR A 283 -22.75 -4.65 -22.65
N PRO A 284 -23.00 -4.92 -23.95
CA PRO A 284 -22.10 -5.74 -24.77
C PRO A 284 -20.66 -5.21 -24.77
N ASP A 285 -20.52 -3.88 -24.82
CA ASP A 285 -19.23 -3.16 -24.82
C ASP A 285 -18.45 -3.41 -23.52
N ASN A 286 -19.09 -3.31 -22.36
CA ASN A 286 -18.43 -3.57 -21.07
C ASN A 286 -18.05 -5.05 -20.92
N ARG A 287 -18.86 -5.98 -21.43
CA ARG A 287 -18.49 -7.41 -21.43
C ARG A 287 -17.26 -7.68 -22.30
N GLN A 288 -17.18 -7.01 -23.45
CA GLN A 288 -16.00 -7.09 -24.31
C GLN A 288 -14.77 -6.53 -23.59
N GLN A 289 -14.88 -5.35 -22.98
CA GLN A 289 -13.78 -4.73 -22.22
C GLN A 289 -13.25 -5.63 -21.08
N LEU A 290 -14.14 -6.32 -20.35
CA LEU A 290 -13.73 -7.30 -19.34
C LEU A 290 -12.97 -8.47 -19.96
N THR A 291 -13.43 -8.95 -21.12
CA THR A 291 -12.77 -10.05 -21.86
C THR A 291 -11.40 -9.62 -22.38
N ASP A 292 -11.29 -8.40 -22.91
CA ASP A 292 -10.04 -7.84 -23.42
C ASP A 292 -9.01 -7.65 -22.31
N THR A 293 -9.44 -7.19 -21.13
CA THR A 293 -8.58 -7.08 -19.95
C THR A 293 -8.03 -8.46 -19.53
N LEU A 294 -8.90 -9.47 -19.48
CA LEU A 294 -8.50 -10.84 -19.14
C LEU A 294 -7.59 -11.46 -20.20
N GLY A 295 -7.83 -11.19 -21.48
CA GLY A 295 -6.95 -11.58 -22.58
C GLY A 295 -5.58 -10.94 -22.46
N TRP A 296 -5.52 -9.64 -22.17
CA TRP A 296 -4.27 -8.92 -21.94
C TRP A 296 -3.48 -9.49 -20.74
N LEU A 297 -4.16 -9.79 -19.62
CA LEU A 297 -3.51 -10.45 -18.46
C LEU A 297 -3.05 -11.87 -18.79
N TRP A 298 -3.77 -12.58 -19.67
CA TRP A 298 -3.32 -13.89 -20.14
C TRP A 298 -2.01 -13.77 -20.93
N ASP A 299 -1.99 -12.93 -21.96
CA ASP A 299 -0.86 -12.80 -22.86
C ASP A 299 0.39 -12.23 -22.17
N ASN A 300 0.21 -11.33 -21.20
CA ASN A 300 1.31 -10.57 -20.61
C ASN A 300 1.69 -11.01 -19.19
N LEU A 301 0.92 -11.90 -18.55
CA LEU A 301 1.22 -12.39 -17.20
C LEU A 301 1.02 -13.90 -17.07
N ALA A 302 -0.21 -14.39 -17.27
CA ALA A 302 -0.53 -15.78 -16.93
C ALA A 302 0.16 -16.78 -17.87
N GLY A 303 0.13 -16.55 -19.19
CA GLY A 303 0.78 -17.38 -20.19
C GLY A 303 2.28 -17.54 -19.93
N PRO A 304 3.07 -16.45 -19.90
CA PRO A 304 4.51 -16.52 -19.62
C PRO A 304 4.87 -17.25 -18.31
N VAL A 305 4.09 -17.03 -17.25
CA VAL A 305 4.29 -17.69 -15.95
C VAL A 305 3.96 -19.18 -16.02
N LEU A 306 2.84 -19.54 -16.66
CA LEU A 306 2.43 -20.94 -16.80
C LEU A 306 3.36 -21.73 -17.71
N ASP A 307 3.85 -21.12 -18.78
CA ASP A 307 4.87 -21.70 -19.67
C ASP A 307 6.16 -21.98 -18.88
N ARG A 308 6.60 -21.04 -18.02
CA ARG A 308 7.77 -21.24 -17.15
C ARG A 308 7.58 -22.37 -16.14
N LEU A 309 6.35 -22.59 -15.68
CA LEU A 309 5.96 -23.70 -14.81
C LEU A 309 5.75 -25.03 -15.57
N GLY A 310 5.77 -25.01 -16.91
CA GLY A 310 5.45 -26.18 -17.74
C GLY A 310 3.97 -26.57 -17.71
N ILE A 311 3.08 -25.69 -17.25
CA ILE A 311 1.63 -25.92 -17.17
C ILE A 311 0.98 -25.44 -18.47
N THR A 312 1.18 -26.22 -19.54
CA THR A 312 0.68 -25.89 -20.89
C THR A 312 -0.61 -26.66 -21.25
N GLY A 313 -1.02 -27.59 -20.39
CA GLY A 313 -2.21 -28.41 -20.59
C GLY A 313 -3.48 -27.78 -20.00
N ARG A 314 -4.65 -28.10 -20.58
CA ARG A 314 -5.94 -27.77 -19.97
C ARG A 314 -6.02 -28.45 -18.60
N PRO A 315 -6.41 -27.73 -17.52
CA PRO A 315 -6.58 -28.36 -16.22
C PRO A 315 -7.54 -29.55 -16.35
N PRO A 316 -7.24 -30.68 -15.69
CA PRO A 316 -8.14 -31.83 -15.71
C PRO A 316 -9.52 -31.37 -15.27
N PRO A 317 -10.60 -31.88 -15.91
CA PRO A 317 -11.96 -31.48 -15.53
C PRO A 317 -12.11 -31.67 -14.03
N ALA A 318 -12.54 -30.62 -13.33
CA ALA A 318 -12.74 -30.66 -11.90
C ALA A 318 -13.56 -31.93 -11.57
N PRO A 319 -13.16 -32.74 -10.59
CA PRO A 319 -13.93 -33.90 -10.20
C PRO A 319 -15.34 -33.39 -9.95
N ARG A 320 -16.31 -33.90 -10.72
CA ARG A 320 -17.72 -33.58 -10.52
C ARG A 320 -17.96 -33.86 -9.06
N GLU A 321 -18.18 -32.82 -8.25
CA GLU A 321 -18.71 -33.00 -6.92
C GLU A 321 -19.96 -33.83 -7.14
N SER A 322 -19.87 -35.11 -6.79
CA SER A 322 -21.02 -36.00 -6.78
C SER A 322 -22.01 -35.28 -5.91
N SER A 323 -23.07 -34.79 -6.55
CA SER A 323 -24.20 -34.14 -5.93
C SER A 323 -24.39 -34.79 -4.58
N ARG A 324 -24.15 -34.02 -3.51
CA ARG A 324 -24.46 -34.45 -2.15
C ARG A 324 -25.81 -35.11 -2.24
N ARG A 325 -25.85 -36.41 -1.95
CA ARG A 325 -27.07 -37.20 -1.85
C ARG A 325 -28.05 -36.31 -1.09
N ARG A 326 -29.10 -35.82 -1.78
CA ARG A 326 -30.28 -35.35 -1.08
C ARG A 326 -30.77 -36.58 -0.33
N GLY A 327 -30.42 -36.66 0.95
CA GLY A 327 -31.08 -37.57 1.86
C GLY A 327 -32.58 -37.30 1.77
N PRO A 328 -33.43 -38.32 1.83
CA PRO A 328 -34.88 -38.12 1.75
C PRO A 328 -35.30 -37.18 2.87
N ALA A 329 -36.12 -36.19 2.52
CA ALA A 329 -36.77 -35.32 3.49
C ALA A 329 -37.49 -36.18 4.54
N PRO A 330 -37.39 -35.86 5.84
CA PRO A 330 -38.16 -36.57 6.86
C PRO A 330 -39.65 -36.29 6.63
N PRO A 331 -40.54 -37.28 6.88
CA PRO A 331 -41.97 -37.09 6.67
C PRO A 331 -42.53 -36.10 7.69
N ASP A 332 -43.46 -35.28 7.20
CA ASP A 332 -44.35 -34.42 7.97
C ASP A 332 -44.84 -35.13 9.23
N ARG A 333 -44.46 -34.63 10.40
CA ARG A 333 -45.18 -34.90 11.64
C ARG A 333 -45.97 -33.66 12.03
N ALA A 334 -47.27 -33.87 12.01
CA ALA A 334 -48.33 -32.95 12.39
C ALA A 334 -48.05 -32.16 13.67
N ARG A 335 -48.44 -30.88 13.62
CA ARG A 335 -48.74 -30.04 14.78
C ARG A 335 -49.72 -30.74 15.73
N PRO A 336 -49.66 -30.39 17.02
CA PRO A 336 -50.89 -30.16 17.77
C PRO A 336 -51.04 -28.68 18.13
N LEU A 337 -52.27 -28.22 17.91
CA LEU A 337 -52.87 -27.00 18.44
C LEU A 337 -52.98 -27.08 19.97
N CYS A 338 -52.58 -26.02 20.67
CA CYS A 338 -53.10 -25.49 21.93
C CYS A 338 -52.44 -24.10 22.07
N GLY A 339 -53.11 -22.94 22.10
CA GLY A 339 -54.38 -22.58 22.70
C GLY A 339 -54.10 -21.84 24.01
N GLY A 340 -54.09 -20.49 24.02
CA GLY A 340 -54.01 -19.77 25.30
C GLY A 340 -53.58 -18.30 25.31
N ARG A 341 -54.55 -17.41 25.04
CA ARG A 341 -54.80 -16.10 25.69
C ARG A 341 -53.83 -14.92 25.52
N ARG A 342 -54.44 -13.85 24.99
CA ARG A 342 -54.10 -12.43 25.14
C ARG A 342 -54.24 -11.99 26.61
N THR A 343 -53.33 -11.14 27.08
CA THR A 343 -53.66 -10.01 27.97
C THR A 343 -52.81 -8.79 27.63
N ARG A 344 -53.48 -7.65 27.66
CA ARG A 344 -53.07 -6.26 27.39
C ARG A 344 -52.55 -5.61 28.69
N ALA A 345 -51.91 -4.43 28.52
CA ALA A 345 -51.51 -3.40 29.51
C ALA A 345 -50.12 -3.58 30.13
N GLY A 346 -49.26 -2.57 30.32
CA GLY A 346 -49.30 -1.12 30.09
C GLY A 346 -47.85 -0.58 30.23
N CYS A 347 -47.42 0.39 29.43
CA CYS A 347 -47.23 1.81 29.79
C CYS A 347 -46.07 2.14 30.76
N GLY A 348 -45.20 3.06 30.32
CA GLY A 348 -44.14 3.74 31.09
C GLY A 348 -42.91 4.03 30.21
N CYS A 349 -42.96 4.93 29.22
CA CYS A 349 -42.83 6.40 29.28
C CYS A 349 -41.48 6.94 29.82
N GLY A 350 -40.78 7.67 28.95
CA GLY A 350 -39.71 8.65 29.24
C GLY A 350 -38.47 8.45 28.36
N GLY A 351 -38.07 9.33 27.44
CA GLY A 351 -38.56 10.63 27.01
C GLY A 351 -37.60 11.26 25.99
N VAL A 352 -38.19 11.89 24.96
CA VAL A 352 -37.76 13.12 24.26
C VAL A 352 -36.51 13.11 23.36
N SER A 353 -36.79 13.08 22.05
CA SER A 353 -36.10 13.88 21.02
C SER A 353 -37.01 15.07 20.63
N PRO A 354 -36.44 16.14 20.06
CA PRO A 354 -37.01 16.62 18.79
C PRO A 354 -35.97 17.14 17.79
N GLY A 355 -36.24 16.99 16.49
CA GLY A 355 -35.53 17.77 15.46
C GLY A 355 -35.48 17.19 14.05
N CYS A 356 -36.59 16.73 13.48
CA CYS A 356 -36.72 16.40 12.05
C CYS A 356 -37.44 17.55 11.35
N TRP A 357 -36.84 18.15 10.30
CA TRP A 357 -37.53 19.04 9.35
C TRP A 357 -37.37 18.50 7.92
N ARG A 358 -38.51 18.21 7.29
CA ARG A 358 -38.72 18.06 5.84
C ARG A 358 -39.77 19.09 5.42
N SER A 359 -39.53 19.84 4.35
CA SER A 359 -40.56 20.28 3.37
C SER A 359 -39.84 20.72 2.07
N CYS A 360 -40.14 20.08 0.94
CA CYS A 360 -41.01 20.54 -0.17
C CYS A 360 -40.36 21.61 -1.07
N ARG A 361 -39.87 21.24 -2.27
CA ARG A 361 -40.56 21.30 -3.59
C ARG A 361 -41.14 22.67 -3.94
N SER A 362 -40.55 23.29 -4.97
CA SER A 362 -41.23 24.24 -5.87
C SER A 362 -40.52 24.27 -7.24
N THR A 363 -41.23 23.79 -8.25
CA THR A 363 -41.00 23.98 -9.68
C THR A 363 -41.59 25.32 -10.12
N PRO A 364 -41.07 25.97 -11.18
CA PRO A 364 -41.90 26.84 -12.02
C PRO A 364 -41.84 26.45 -13.52
N PRO A 365 -42.74 27.03 -14.36
CA PRO A 365 -43.43 26.29 -15.43
C PRO A 365 -42.84 26.45 -16.83
N ALA A 366 -43.26 25.56 -17.71
CA ALA A 366 -43.15 25.67 -19.16
C ALA A 366 -44.35 26.44 -19.74
N THR A 367 -44.10 27.38 -20.65
CA THR A 367 -45.12 27.94 -21.57
C THR A 367 -44.51 28.23 -22.94
N THR A 368 -44.95 27.43 -23.93
CA THR A 368 -45.33 27.76 -25.32
C THR A 368 -44.35 28.45 -26.30
N THR A 369 -43.97 27.67 -27.31
CA THR A 369 -43.72 28.04 -28.74
C THR A 369 -44.92 28.75 -29.39
N PRO A 370 -44.72 29.61 -30.42
CA PRO A 370 -44.59 29.20 -31.84
C PRO A 370 -43.44 29.96 -32.55
N GLY A 371 -42.89 29.63 -33.72
CA GLY A 371 -43.21 28.76 -34.83
C GLY A 371 -42.57 29.39 -36.09
N THR A 372 -41.95 28.58 -36.96
CA THR A 372 -41.54 28.87 -38.37
C THR A 372 -40.49 29.99 -38.59
N THR A 373 -39.40 29.83 -39.36
CA THR A 373 -39.32 29.39 -40.76
C THR A 373 -37.83 29.18 -41.14
N ARG A 374 -37.50 28.08 -41.85
CA ARG A 374 -36.34 27.94 -42.77
C ARG A 374 -36.65 28.71 -44.09
N PRO A 375 -35.80 28.78 -45.16
CA PRO A 375 -34.47 28.19 -45.44
C PRO A 375 -33.42 29.25 -45.91
N ARG A 376 -32.13 28.96 -46.05
CA ARG A 376 -31.45 28.25 -47.14
C ARG A 376 -30.02 27.91 -46.71
#